data_AF-A0A946JT76-F1
#
_entry.id   AF-A0A946JT76-F1
#
_cell.length_a   1.000
_cell.length_b   1.000
_cell.length_c   1.000
_cell.angle_alpha   90.00
_cell.angle_beta   90.00
_cell.angle_gamma   90.00
#
_symmetry.space_group_name_H-M   'P 1'
#
loop_
_entity.id
_entity.type
_entity.pdbx_description
1 polymer ?
#
loop_
_entity_poly.entity_id
_entity_poly.type
_entity_poly.pdbx_seq_one_letter_code
_entity_poly.pdbx_strand_id
1 'polypeptide(L)'
;KYGPIGFGANCGVGASDLLRTVLGLNENADRPIIAKGNAGIPKYVDGHIHYDGTPEVMAEYAVLARACGATIIGGCCGTMPAHLKAMRRALDNYEVRDVPSLSEISKALGPFSSETDGTGDGPKPARVRRGQRR
;
A
#
# COMPACT_ATOMS: atom_id res chain seq x y z
N LYS A 1 1.35 -25.41 18.48
CA LYS A 1 0.92 -25.56 17.06
C LYS A 1 0.04 -24.35 16.73
N TYR A 2 0.66 -23.20 16.44
CA TYR A 2 -0.06 -21.95 16.15
C TYR A 2 0.44 -21.42 14.82
N GLY A 3 -0.43 -21.42 13.81
CA GLY A 3 -0.16 -20.77 12.53
C GLY A 3 -0.52 -19.28 12.60
N PRO A 4 -0.05 -18.46 11.63
CA PRO A 4 -0.47 -17.07 11.56
C PRO A 4 -1.99 -16.97 11.40
N ILE A 5 -2.60 -16.04 12.12
CA ILE A 5 -4.05 -15.75 12.04
C ILE A 5 -4.38 -14.65 11.01
N GLY A 6 -3.35 -14.08 10.39
CA GLY A 6 -3.45 -13.03 9.38
C GLY A 6 -2.06 -12.69 8.86
N PHE A 7 -1.99 -12.09 7.68
CA PHE A 7 -0.76 -11.69 7.01
C PHE A 7 -0.98 -10.45 6.16
N GLY A 8 0.07 -9.76 5.75
CA GLY A 8 -0.11 -8.53 5.00
C GLY A 8 1.17 -7.77 4.72
N ALA A 9 1.01 -6.51 4.31
CA ALA A 9 2.10 -5.62 3.98
C ALA A 9 1.96 -4.26 4.69
N ASN A 10 3.10 -3.66 5.02
CA ASN A 10 3.18 -2.29 5.49
C ASN A 10 4.37 -1.54 4.88
N CYS A 11 4.30 -0.21 4.89
CA CYS A 11 5.34 0.67 4.34
C CYS A 11 5.53 0.47 2.82
N GLY A 12 6.77 0.56 2.32
CA GLY A 12 7.11 0.51 0.90
C GLY A 12 7.42 1.88 0.32
N VAL A 13 7.37 2.00 -1.00
CA VAL A 13 7.61 3.26 -1.73
C VAL A 13 6.35 4.13 -1.72
N GLY A 14 5.19 3.57 -2.10
CA GLY A 14 3.92 4.28 -2.11
C GLY A 14 2.73 3.38 -1.78
N ALA A 15 1.57 4.00 -1.58
CA ALA A 15 0.32 3.30 -1.34
C ALA A 15 -0.11 2.44 -2.55
N SER A 16 0.18 2.89 -3.78
CA SER A 16 -0.03 2.13 -5.02
C SER A 16 0.70 0.78 -5.00
N ASP A 17 2.01 0.77 -4.75
CA ASP A 17 2.82 -0.45 -4.66
C ASP A 17 2.29 -1.42 -3.60
N LEU A 18 1.88 -0.89 -2.44
CA LEU A 18 1.30 -1.70 -1.38
C LEU A 18 0.01 -2.39 -1.85
N LEU A 19 -0.86 -1.71 -2.59
CA LEU A 19 -2.08 -2.31 -3.11
C LEU A 19 -1.81 -3.39 -4.17
N ARG A 20 -0.77 -3.23 -5.01
CA ARG A 20 -0.33 -4.31 -5.89
C ARG A 20 0.08 -5.56 -5.11
N THR A 21 0.77 -5.39 -3.97
CA THR A 21 1.08 -6.51 -3.08
C THR A 21 -0.18 -7.12 -2.47
N VAL A 22 -1.15 -6.31 -2.03
CA VAL A 22 -2.41 -6.80 -1.46
C VAL A 22 -3.19 -7.62 -2.49
N LEU A 23 -3.24 -7.19 -3.76
CA LEU A 23 -3.88 -7.95 -4.84
C LEU A 23 -3.27 -9.35 -4.99
N GLY A 24 -1.94 -9.44 -5.08
CA GLY A 24 -1.25 -10.73 -5.18
C GLY A 24 -1.42 -11.61 -3.93
N LEU A 25 -1.47 -11.01 -2.74
CA LEU A 25 -1.77 -11.73 -1.49
C LEU A 25 -3.20 -12.28 -1.47
N ASN A 26 -4.15 -11.58 -2.09
CA ASN A 26 -5.57 -11.93 -2.06
C ASN A 26 -5.94 -13.09 -2.99
N GLU A 27 -5.14 -13.37 -4.03
CA GLU A 27 -5.42 -14.46 -5.00
C GLU A 27 -5.68 -15.82 -4.34
N ASN A 28 -5.03 -16.09 -3.20
CA ASN A 28 -5.14 -17.36 -2.47
C ASN A 28 -5.36 -17.17 -0.96
N ALA A 29 -5.91 -16.03 -0.55
CA ALA A 29 -6.07 -15.72 0.87
C ALA A 29 -7.25 -16.46 1.52
N ASP A 30 -6.96 -17.18 2.59
CA ASP A 30 -7.93 -17.82 3.48
C ASP A 30 -7.97 -17.18 4.88
N ARG A 31 -7.22 -16.09 5.08
CA ARG A 31 -7.04 -15.38 6.36
C ARG A 31 -7.10 -13.86 6.14
N PRO A 32 -7.38 -13.08 7.20
CA PRO A 32 -7.33 -11.62 7.16
C PRO A 32 -6.05 -11.06 6.53
N ILE A 33 -6.23 -10.16 5.56
CA ILE A 33 -5.15 -9.41 4.92
C ILE A 33 -5.00 -8.05 5.61
N ILE A 34 -3.78 -7.74 6.05
CA ILE A 34 -3.41 -6.45 6.64
C ILE A 34 -2.79 -5.55 5.57
N ALA A 35 -3.31 -4.33 5.42
CA ALA A 35 -2.76 -3.30 4.54
C ALA A 35 -2.44 -2.04 5.35
N LYS A 36 -1.17 -1.60 5.31
CA LYS A 36 -0.72 -0.42 6.06
C LYS A 36 0.25 0.47 5.27
N GLY A 37 -0.28 1.29 4.37
CA GLY A 37 0.47 2.15 3.45
C GLY A 37 1.07 3.40 4.12
N ASN A 38 2.12 3.97 3.52
CA ASN A 38 2.64 5.28 3.92
C ASN A 38 1.65 6.40 3.55
N ALA A 39 1.70 7.53 4.26
CA ALA A 39 0.95 8.73 3.88
C ALA A 39 1.63 9.45 2.71
N GLY A 40 1.44 8.95 1.50
CA GLY A 40 2.13 9.45 0.31
C GLY A 40 3.53 8.86 0.12
N ILE A 41 4.28 9.44 -0.82
CA ILE A 41 5.60 8.92 -1.21
C ILE A 41 6.66 9.63 -0.35
N PRO A 42 7.60 8.89 0.29
CA PRO A 42 8.67 9.51 1.06
C PRO A 42 9.56 10.35 0.15
N LYS A 43 9.67 11.64 0.46
CA LYS A 43 10.54 12.62 -0.22
C LYS A 43 11.66 13.04 0.71
N TYR A 44 12.88 13.11 0.19
CA TYR A 44 14.00 13.64 0.94
C TYR A 44 14.07 15.16 0.76
N VAL A 45 13.86 15.91 1.84
CA VAL A 45 13.86 17.37 1.86
C VAL A 45 14.73 17.80 3.03
N ASP A 46 15.76 18.60 2.76
CA ASP A 46 16.65 19.20 3.78
C ASP A 46 17.21 18.21 4.82
N GLY A 47 17.60 17.01 4.38
CA GLY A 47 18.19 15.99 5.26
C GLY A 47 17.17 15.06 5.94
N HIS A 48 15.87 15.33 5.77
CA HIS A 48 14.79 14.59 6.43
C HIS A 48 13.82 13.97 5.43
N ILE A 49 13.14 12.90 5.85
CA ILE A 49 12.09 12.27 5.05
C ILE A 49 10.76 12.95 5.37
N HIS A 50 10.13 13.49 4.34
CA HIS A 50 8.80 14.09 4.39
C HIS A 50 7.79 13.23 3.62
N TYR A 51 6.57 13.23 4.12
CA TYR A 51 5.43 12.48 3.58
C TYR A 51 4.35 13.50 3.22
N ASP A 52 3.86 13.43 1.98
CA ASP A 52 2.97 14.43 1.39
C ASP A 52 1.53 13.93 1.17
N GLY A 53 1.22 12.70 1.60
CA GLY A 53 -0.13 12.16 1.52
C GLY A 53 -1.05 12.92 2.45
N THR A 54 -2.15 13.43 1.90
CA THR A 54 -3.19 14.14 2.65
C THR A 54 -4.19 13.16 3.28
N PRO A 55 -5.03 13.60 4.24
CA PRO A 55 -6.15 12.80 4.73
C PRO A 55 -7.05 12.24 3.63
N GLU A 56 -7.28 13.00 2.57
CA GLU A 56 -8.11 12.63 1.41
C GLU A 56 -7.45 11.52 0.60
N VAL A 57 -6.15 11.61 0.33
CA VAL A 57 -5.39 10.54 -0.34
C VAL A 57 -5.42 9.26 0.49
N MET A 58 -5.26 9.37 1.81
CA MET A 58 -5.32 8.20 2.68
C MET A 58 -6.72 7.59 2.76
N ALA A 59 -7.77 8.41 2.70
CA ALA A 59 -9.15 7.94 2.61
C ALA A 59 -9.40 7.12 1.32
N GLU A 60 -8.95 7.61 0.17
CA GLU A 60 -9.02 6.89 -1.11
C GLU A 60 -8.23 5.57 -1.04
N TYR A 61 -7.01 5.62 -0.48
CA TYR A 61 -6.20 4.43 -0.22
C TYR A 61 -6.96 3.38 0.61
N ALA A 62 -7.66 3.79 1.67
CA ALA A 62 -8.38 2.85 2.53
C ALA A 62 -9.53 2.15 1.78
N VAL A 63 -10.28 2.89 0.96
CA VAL A 63 -11.35 2.34 0.13
C VAL A 63 -10.79 1.34 -0.90
N LEU A 64 -9.69 1.70 -1.56
CA LEU A 64 -9.04 0.82 -2.54
C LEU A 64 -8.43 -0.41 -1.86
N ALA A 65 -7.79 -0.26 -0.69
CA ALA A 65 -7.28 -1.38 0.11
C ALA A 65 -8.38 -2.38 0.46
N ARG A 66 -9.56 -1.87 0.84
CA ARG A 66 -10.74 -2.71 1.10
C ARG A 66 -11.19 -3.46 -0.16
N ALA A 67 -11.27 -2.77 -1.29
CA ALA A 67 -11.64 -3.38 -2.57
C ALA A 67 -10.63 -4.42 -3.06
N CYS A 68 -9.33 -4.26 -2.75
CA CYS A 68 -8.29 -5.24 -3.03
C CYS A 68 -8.33 -6.48 -2.12
N GLY A 69 -9.21 -6.53 -1.11
CA GLY A 69 -9.38 -7.68 -0.21
C GLY A 69 -8.81 -7.49 1.21
N ALA A 70 -8.25 -6.32 1.55
CA ALA A 70 -7.79 -6.07 2.91
C ALA A 70 -8.97 -6.02 3.91
N THR A 71 -8.76 -6.62 5.08
CA THR A 71 -9.74 -6.64 6.16
C THR A 71 -9.27 -5.91 7.41
N ILE A 72 -7.96 -5.68 7.53
CA ILE A 72 -7.36 -4.80 8.53
C ILE A 72 -6.59 -3.72 7.77
N ILE A 73 -7.04 -2.47 7.90
CA ILE A 73 -6.55 -1.34 7.12
C ILE A 73 -6.04 -0.26 8.08
N GLY A 74 -4.85 0.26 7.84
CA GLY A 74 -4.26 1.34 8.63
C GLY A 74 -3.20 2.11 7.86
N GLY A 75 -2.41 2.92 8.57
CA GLY A 75 -1.29 3.65 7.96
C GLY A 75 0.06 3.43 8.62
N CYS A 76 1.13 3.70 7.87
CA CYS A 76 2.53 3.54 8.26
C CYS A 76 3.23 4.88 8.40
N CYS A 77 4.36 5.09 7.74
CA CYS A 77 5.14 6.30 7.94
C CYS A 77 4.38 7.50 7.39
N GLY A 78 4.45 8.63 8.09
CA GLY A 78 3.70 9.86 7.76
C GLY A 78 2.21 9.84 8.14
N THR A 79 1.64 8.70 8.53
CA THR A 79 0.24 8.65 8.97
C THR A 79 0.08 9.35 10.32
N MET A 80 -1.03 10.07 10.46
CA MET A 80 -1.37 10.93 11.61
C MET A 80 -2.85 10.70 11.97
N PRO A 81 -3.33 11.13 13.16
CA PRO A 81 -4.72 10.95 13.55
C PRO A 81 -5.74 11.51 12.54
N ALA A 82 -5.43 12.62 11.87
CA ALA A 82 -6.28 13.18 10.82
C ALA A 82 -6.48 12.21 9.64
N HIS A 83 -5.42 11.51 9.22
CA HIS A 83 -5.47 10.47 8.20
C HIS A 83 -6.36 9.30 8.65
N LEU A 84 -6.16 8.80 9.88
CA LEU A 84 -6.97 7.70 10.42
C LEU A 84 -8.47 8.07 10.47
N LYS A 85 -8.79 9.32 10.85
CA LYS A 85 -10.17 9.82 10.88
C LYS A 85 -10.79 9.86 9.49
N ALA A 86 -10.04 10.32 8.48
CA ALA A 86 -10.51 10.35 7.10
C ALA A 86 -10.70 8.93 6.53
N MET A 87 -9.74 8.02 6.77
CA MET A 87 -9.85 6.60 6.39
C MET A 87 -11.07 5.93 7.01
N ARG A 88 -11.30 6.11 8.32
CA ARG A 88 -12.47 5.57 9.01
C ARG A 88 -13.77 6.08 8.38
N ARG A 89 -13.88 7.39 8.16
CA ARG A 89 -15.07 7.99 7.52
C ARG A 89 -15.33 7.45 6.12
N ALA A 90 -14.29 7.25 5.32
CA ALA A 90 -14.43 6.68 3.99
C ALA A 90 -14.88 5.21 4.04
N LEU A 91 -14.30 4.44 4.97
CA LEU A 91 -14.68 3.03 5.18
C LEU A 91 -16.07 2.85 5.81
N ASP A 92 -16.58 3.82 6.58
CA ASP A 92 -17.95 3.80 7.10
C ASP A 92 -19.00 3.92 5.98
N ASN A 93 -18.64 4.60 4.89
CA ASN A 93 -19.50 4.81 3.72
C ASN A 93 -19.07 3.93 2.54
N TYR A 94 -18.33 2.85 2.81
CA TYR A 94 -17.85 1.96 1.76
C TYR A 94 -19.00 1.15 1.18
N GLU A 95 -19.24 1.31 -0.12
CA GLU A 95 -20.10 0.43 -0.91
C GLU A 95 -19.25 -0.66 -1.57
N VAL A 96 -19.81 -1.88 -1.61
CA VAL A 96 -19.16 -3.02 -2.28
C VAL A 96 -18.92 -2.66 -3.74
N ARG A 97 -17.68 -2.84 -4.19
CA ARG A 97 -17.25 -2.50 -5.54
C ARG A 97 -16.34 -3.59 -6.09
N ASP A 98 -16.20 -3.60 -7.42
CA ASP A 98 -15.26 -4.48 -8.09
C ASP A 98 -13.81 -4.20 -7.68
N VAL A 99 -12.98 -5.23 -7.82
CA VAL A 99 -11.53 -5.11 -7.58
C VAL A 99 -10.94 -4.12 -8.59
N PRO A 100 -10.25 -3.05 -8.16
CA PRO A 100 -9.74 -2.02 -9.05
C PRO A 100 -8.59 -2.56 -9.91
N SER A 101 -8.51 -2.07 -11.14
CA SER A 101 -7.36 -2.31 -12.02
C SER A 101 -6.11 -1.56 -11.54
N LEU A 102 -4.92 -2.01 -11.97
CA LEU A 102 -3.66 -1.33 -11.67
C LEU A 102 -3.64 0.12 -12.20
N SER A 103 -4.32 0.38 -13.32
CA SER A 103 -4.44 1.74 -13.89
C SER A 103 -5.25 2.66 -12.98
N GLU A 104 -6.37 2.18 -12.42
CA GLU A 104 -7.19 2.95 -11.48
C GLU A 104 -6.44 3.22 -10.18
N ILE A 105 -5.72 2.23 -9.65
CA ILE A 105 -4.86 2.41 -8.46
C ILE A 105 -3.80 3.48 -8.72
N SER A 106 -3.10 3.41 -9.86
CA SER A 106 -2.07 4.37 -10.24
C SER A 106 -2.62 5.79 -10.38
N LYS A 107 -3.79 5.93 -11.01
CA LYS A 107 -4.48 7.22 -11.17
C LYS A 107 -4.85 7.84 -9.82
N ALA A 108 -5.28 7.03 -8.86
CA ALA A 108 -5.74 7.50 -7.56
C ALA A 108 -4.59 7.80 -6.57
N LEU A 109 -3.56 6.94 -6.54
CA LEU A 109 -2.54 6.96 -5.48
C LEU A 109 -1.13 7.33 -5.97
N GLY A 110 -0.99 7.59 -7.27
CA GLY A 110 0.29 7.83 -7.92
C GLY A 110 0.91 6.57 -8.54
N PRO A 111 1.97 6.75 -9.35
CA PRO A 111 2.56 5.66 -10.12
C PRO A 111 3.16 4.57 -9.22
N PHE A 112 3.30 3.37 -9.77
CA PHE A 112 4.06 2.29 -9.13
C PHE A 112 5.57 2.57 -9.20
N SER A 113 6.31 2.05 -8.22
CA SER A 113 7.77 2.16 -8.19
C SER A 113 8.49 1.30 -9.23
N SER A 114 7.81 0.30 -9.79
CA SER A 114 8.35 -0.60 -10.82
C SER A 114 7.28 -1.00 -11.83
N GLU A 115 7.68 -1.23 -13.08
CA GLU A 115 6.80 -1.67 -14.16
C GLU A 115 6.28 -3.10 -13.93
N THR A 116 7.09 -3.98 -13.32
CA THR A 116 6.73 -5.36 -13.03
C THR A 116 6.62 -5.60 -11.52
N ASP A 117 5.86 -6.63 -11.13
CA ASP A 117 5.71 -7.10 -9.76
C ASP A 117 6.84 -8.05 -9.30
N GLY A 118 7.73 -8.43 -10.22
CA GLY A 118 8.87 -9.31 -9.97
C GLY A 118 8.54 -10.81 -9.92
N THR A 119 7.32 -11.22 -10.31
CA THR A 119 6.89 -12.63 -10.29
C THR A 119 7.01 -13.32 -11.66
N GLY A 120 7.10 -12.57 -12.75
CA GLY A 120 7.24 -13.11 -14.11
C GLY A 120 8.62 -13.70 -14.44
N ASP A 121 8.67 -14.51 -15.50
CA ASP A 121 9.89 -15.18 -16.01
C ASP A 121 10.88 -14.26 -16.74
N GLY A 122 10.61 -12.95 -16.75
CA GLY A 122 11.46 -11.94 -17.39
C GLY A 122 12.83 -11.78 -16.70
N PRO A 123 13.79 -11.11 -17.37
CA PRO A 123 15.10 -10.87 -16.79
C PRO A 123 14.98 -10.10 -15.46
N LYS A 124 15.44 -10.75 -14.37
CA LYS A 124 15.46 -10.13 -13.05
C LYS A 124 16.40 -8.93 -13.07
N PRO A 125 16.00 -7.76 -12.53
CA PRO A 125 16.87 -6.60 -12.49
C PRO A 125 18.16 -6.95 -11.74
N ALA A 126 19.30 -6.54 -12.30
CA ALA A 126 20.60 -6.80 -11.70
C ALA A 126 20.65 -6.18 -10.29
N ARG A 127 20.94 -7.00 -9.27
CA ARG A 127 21.10 -6.51 -7.89
C ARG A 127 22.35 -5.63 -7.82
N VAL A 128 22.17 -4.32 -7.95
CA VAL A 128 23.24 -3.37 -7.65
C VAL A 128 23.35 -3.28 -6.12
N ARG A 129 24.36 -3.94 -5.55
CA ARG A 129 24.73 -3.74 -4.15
C ARG A 129 25.19 -2.29 -4.00
N ARG A 130 24.31 -1.40 -3.51
CA ARG A 130 24.76 -0.12 -2.96
C ARG A 130 25.66 -0.45 -1.77
N GLY A 131 26.93 -0.05 -1.87
CA GLY A 131 27.97 -0.37 -0.90
C GLY A 131 27.54 -0.08 0.54
N GLN A 132 28.08 -0.86 1.48
CA GLN A 132 27.84 -0.74 2.92
C GLN A 132 27.81 0.74 3.33
N ARG A 133 26.68 1.18 3.89
CA ARG A 133 26.64 2.41 4.67
C ARG A 133 27.65 2.22 5.80
N ARG A 134 28.79 2.91 5.70
CA ARG A 134 29.74 3.09 6.80
C ARG A 134 29.10 3.94 7.88
#